data_AF-A0A3M1K5B8-F1
#
_entry.id   AF-A0A3M1K5B8-F1
#
_cell.length_a   1.000
_cell.length_b   1.000
_cell.length_c   1.000
_cell.angle_alpha   90.00
_cell.angle_beta   90.00
_cell.angle_gamma   90.00
#
_symmetry.space_group_name_H-M   'P 1'
#
loop_
_entity.id
_entity.type
_entity.pdbx_description
1 polymer ?
#
loop_
_entity_poly.entity_id
_entity_poly.type
_entity_poly.pdbx_seq_one_letter_code
_entity_poly.pdbx_strand_id
1 'polypeptide(L)'
;MRTTFQSAAEPEQSAVDPVTALPTAMQLIDDILRARPTIVAFAAFEIDGFAALASEHSSRDLLDLMREIAMMMYRSLPGGMLLARGHNSPFLVATPDRGERSATRYALRAIREASAGFLPSGYALSLSAGVATATEFSLIGLRSAICVAECQAKRARATGGGALMLDSGTRCVPATFGSFDPLGQEPEADTAWAS
;
A
#
# COMPACT_ATOMS: atom_id res chain seq x y z
N MET A 1 35.93 30.83 -13.02
CA MET A 1 34.53 30.53 -13.37
C MET A 1 33.98 29.52 -12.35
N ARG A 2 33.04 29.94 -11.49
CA ARG A 2 32.32 29.05 -10.56
C ARG A 2 30.93 28.84 -11.12
N THR A 3 30.61 27.61 -11.50
CA THR A 3 29.29 27.22 -11.97
C THR A 3 28.46 26.86 -10.73
N THR A 4 27.55 27.74 -10.33
CA THR A 4 26.53 27.46 -9.32
C THR A 4 25.49 26.53 -9.95
N PHE A 5 25.47 25.26 -9.52
CA PHE A 5 24.35 24.38 -9.79
C PHE A 5 23.13 24.91 -9.01
N GLN A 6 22.17 25.48 -9.74
CA GLN A 6 20.82 25.66 -9.23
C GLN A 6 20.22 24.27 -9.01
N SER A 7 20.05 23.89 -7.76
CA SER A 7 19.22 22.76 -7.36
C SER A 7 17.82 23.03 -7.91
N ALA A 8 17.39 22.21 -8.86
CA ALA A 8 15.99 22.15 -9.23
C ALA A 8 15.23 21.74 -7.96
N ALA A 9 14.34 22.62 -7.48
CA ALA A 9 13.42 22.29 -6.42
C ALA A 9 12.57 21.12 -6.91
N GLU A 10 12.63 20.00 -6.19
CA GLU A 10 11.73 18.87 -6.45
C GLU A 10 10.29 19.37 -6.29
N PRO A 11 9.35 18.98 -7.17
CA PRO A 11 7.97 19.40 -7.07
C PRO A 11 7.42 18.99 -5.70
N GLU A 12 6.81 19.93 -4.97
CA GLU A 12 6.08 19.65 -3.72
C GLU A 12 5.05 18.55 -3.99
N GLN A 13 5.36 17.32 -3.58
CA GLN A 13 4.40 16.23 -3.61
C GLN A 13 3.30 16.55 -2.59
N SER A 14 2.06 16.67 -3.07
CA SER A 14 0.88 16.84 -2.22
C SER A 14 0.85 15.76 -1.12
N ALA A 15 0.67 16.18 0.13
CA ALA A 15 0.57 15.28 1.29
C ALA A 15 -0.65 14.35 1.24
N VAL A 16 -1.61 14.64 0.35
CA VAL A 16 -2.86 13.90 0.17
C VAL A 16 -2.99 13.47 -1.29
N ASP A 17 -3.40 12.22 -1.49
CA ASP A 17 -3.72 11.65 -2.79
C ASP A 17 -5.04 12.25 -3.34
N PRO A 18 -5.05 12.84 -4.54
CA PRO A 18 -6.23 13.54 -5.07
C PRO A 18 -7.36 12.60 -5.48
N VAL A 19 -7.09 11.30 -5.68
CA VAL A 19 -8.09 10.33 -6.09
C VAL A 19 -8.91 9.89 -4.89
N THR A 20 -8.23 9.42 -3.84
CA THR A 20 -8.81 8.77 -2.68
C THR A 20 -9.01 9.70 -1.48
N ALA A 21 -8.43 10.92 -1.53
CA ALA A 21 -8.34 11.86 -0.42
C ALA A 21 -7.62 11.29 0.82
N LEU A 22 -6.87 10.20 0.66
CA LEU A 22 -6.06 9.60 1.72
C LEU A 22 -4.70 10.31 1.82
N PRO A 23 -4.11 10.39 3.03
CA PRO A 23 -2.71 10.78 3.17
C PRO A 23 -1.79 9.90 2.31
N THR A 24 -0.69 10.45 1.82
CA THR A 24 0.35 9.65 1.19
C THR A 24 1.09 8.81 2.23
N ALA A 25 1.75 7.74 1.80
CA ALA A 25 2.58 6.95 2.70
C ALA A 25 3.75 7.76 3.33
N MET A 26 4.23 8.83 2.68
CA MET A 26 5.19 9.76 3.29
C MET A 26 4.55 10.59 4.42
N GLN A 27 3.35 11.13 4.20
CA GLN A 27 2.61 11.83 5.26
C GLN A 27 2.34 10.90 6.46
N LEU A 28 1.98 9.65 6.18
CA LEU A 28 1.80 8.62 7.21
C LEU A 28 3.07 8.39 8.04
N ILE A 29 4.24 8.30 7.39
CA ILE A 29 5.53 8.16 8.08
C ILE A 29 5.79 9.37 8.98
N ASP A 30 5.56 10.58 8.49
CA ASP A 30 5.76 11.80 9.27
C ASP A 30 4.86 11.83 10.51
N ASP A 31 3.59 11.43 10.37
CA ASP A 31 2.65 11.36 11.49
C ASP A 31 3.09 10.32 12.53
N ILE A 32 3.60 9.17 12.10
CA ILE A 32 4.17 8.14 12.98
C ILE A 32 5.41 8.66 13.72
N LEU A 33 6.34 9.31 13.02
CA LEU A 33 7.56 9.86 13.61
C LEU A 33 7.26 10.96 14.63
N ARG A 34 6.22 11.77 14.39
CA ARG A 34 5.75 12.79 15.33
C ARG A 34 5.09 12.18 16.56
N ALA A 35 4.24 11.16 16.37
CA ALA A 35 3.55 10.49 17.46
C ALA A 35 4.49 9.67 18.36
N ARG A 36 5.63 9.20 17.82
CA ARG A 36 6.63 8.38 18.52
C ARG A 36 6.03 7.15 19.23
N PRO A 37 5.27 6.31 18.51
CA PRO A 37 4.71 5.10 19.09
C PRO A 37 5.82 4.13 19.52
N THR A 38 5.48 3.22 20.42
CA THR A 38 6.38 2.19 20.95
C THR A 38 6.52 0.99 20.01
N ILE A 39 5.49 0.74 19.19
CA ILE A 39 5.45 -0.31 18.18
C ILE A 39 4.60 0.13 17.00
N VAL A 40 5.00 -0.22 15.77
CA VAL A 40 4.19 0.00 14.57
C VAL A 40 4.24 -1.25 13.72
N ALA A 41 3.07 -1.69 13.26
CA ALA A 41 2.97 -2.65 12.18
C ALA A 41 2.20 -2.02 11.01
N PHE A 42 2.50 -2.51 9.82
CA PHE A 42 1.90 -2.07 8.57
C PHE A 42 1.16 -3.25 7.92
N ALA A 43 -0.01 -2.99 7.37
CA ALA A 43 -0.72 -3.87 6.46
C ALA A 43 -0.83 -3.17 5.09
N ALA A 44 -0.17 -3.72 4.07
CA ALA A 44 -0.33 -3.28 2.69
C ALA A 44 -1.37 -4.15 2.00
N PHE A 45 -2.16 -3.56 1.11
CA PHE A 45 -3.26 -4.25 0.42
C PHE A 45 -3.08 -4.14 -1.08
N GLU A 46 -3.32 -5.24 -1.77
CA GLU A 46 -3.40 -5.35 -3.23
C GLU A 46 -4.84 -5.65 -3.63
N ILE A 47 -5.25 -5.11 -4.78
CA ILE A 47 -6.54 -5.44 -5.40
C ILE A 47 -6.31 -6.62 -6.34
N ASP A 48 -6.99 -7.74 -6.09
CA ASP A 48 -6.86 -8.93 -6.92
C ASP A 48 -7.57 -8.70 -8.26
N GLY A 49 -6.93 -9.12 -9.37
CA GLY A 49 -7.51 -8.96 -10.71
C GLY A 49 -7.59 -7.52 -11.23
N PHE A 50 -6.94 -6.55 -10.58
CA PHE A 50 -7.03 -5.14 -10.98
C PHE A 50 -6.56 -4.88 -12.43
N ALA A 51 -5.54 -5.59 -12.91
CA ALA A 51 -5.09 -5.47 -14.30
C ALA A 51 -6.16 -5.92 -15.33
N ALA A 52 -6.92 -6.97 -15.01
CA ALA A 52 -8.02 -7.42 -15.85
C ALA A 52 -9.15 -6.37 -15.85
N LEU A 53 -9.53 -5.86 -14.68
CA LEU A 53 -10.49 -4.75 -14.55
C LEU A 53 -10.06 -3.52 -15.36
N ALA A 54 -8.76 -3.18 -15.32
CA ALA A 54 -8.23 -2.04 -16.05
C ALA A 54 -8.27 -2.21 -17.58
N SER A 55 -8.25 -3.45 -18.08
CA SER A 55 -8.41 -3.74 -19.51
C SER A 55 -9.86 -3.67 -20.00
N GLU A 56 -10.82 -3.80 -19.09
CA GLU A 56 -12.25 -3.90 -19.39
C GLU A 56 -13.03 -2.60 -19.12
N HIS A 57 -12.46 -1.70 -18.31
CA HIS A 57 -13.14 -0.51 -17.82
C HIS A 57 -12.39 0.78 -18.13
N SER A 58 -13.13 1.89 -18.14
CA SER A 58 -12.52 3.19 -18.36
C SER A 58 -11.65 3.60 -17.17
N SER A 59 -10.66 4.46 -17.39
CA SER A 59 -9.86 5.02 -16.30
C SER A 59 -10.73 5.71 -15.24
N ARG A 60 -11.85 6.31 -15.64
CA ARG A 60 -12.79 6.94 -14.70
C ARG A 60 -13.41 5.92 -13.75
N ASP A 61 -13.85 4.78 -14.28
CA ASP A 61 -14.46 3.70 -13.48
C ASP A 61 -13.46 3.14 -12.47
N LEU A 62 -12.18 3.02 -12.86
CA LEU A 62 -11.11 2.60 -11.96
C LEU A 62 -10.83 3.62 -10.85
N LEU A 63 -10.90 4.92 -11.15
CA LEU A 63 -10.75 5.96 -10.13
C LEU A 63 -11.92 5.97 -9.15
N ASP A 64 -13.14 5.74 -9.63
CA ASP A 64 -14.32 5.62 -8.77
C ASP A 64 -14.24 4.34 -7.90
N LEU A 65 -13.80 3.22 -8.47
CA LEU A 65 -13.49 2.00 -7.74
C LEU A 65 -12.47 2.24 -6.62
N MET A 66 -11.37 2.95 -6.90
CA MET A 66 -10.36 3.28 -5.89
C MET A 66 -10.93 4.13 -4.74
N ARG A 67 -11.84 5.07 -5.02
CA ARG A 67 -12.54 5.87 -4.00
C ARG A 67 -13.46 5.01 -3.14
N GLU A 68 -14.19 4.09 -3.77
CA GLU A 68 -15.10 3.19 -3.06
C GLU A 68 -14.34 2.24 -2.12
N ILE A 69 -13.22 1.68 -2.57
CA ILE A 69 -12.37 0.83 -1.72
C ILE A 69 -11.77 1.66 -0.57
N ALA A 70 -11.24 2.86 -0.84
CA ALA A 70 -10.72 3.75 0.18
C ALA A 70 -11.78 4.05 1.27
N MET A 71 -13.00 4.36 0.84
CA MET A 71 -14.13 4.65 1.74
C MET A 71 -14.53 3.43 2.57
N MET A 72 -14.58 2.24 1.97
CA MET A 72 -14.90 1.00 2.68
C MET A 72 -13.84 0.66 3.73
N MET A 73 -12.56 0.77 3.37
CA MET A 73 -11.45 0.58 4.32
C MET A 73 -11.50 1.63 5.44
N TYR A 74 -11.75 2.90 5.12
CA TYR A 74 -11.82 3.97 6.11
C TYR A 74 -12.97 3.76 7.11
N ARG A 75 -14.16 3.37 6.64
CA ARG A 75 -15.34 3.11 7.50
C ARG A 75 -15.15 1.93 8.45
N SER A 76 -14.37 0.94 8.05
CA SER A 76 -14.08 -0.24 8.87
C SER A 76 -12.85 -0.06 9.78
N LEU A 77 -12.09 1.04 9.59
CA LEU A 77 -10.83 1.32 10.28
C LEU A 77 -11.05 1.53 11.79
N PRO A 78 -10.46 0.69 12.65
CA PRO A 78 -10.52 0.88 14.09
C PRO A 78 -9.84 2.19 14.52
N GLY A 79 -10.41 2.85 15.53
CA GLY A 79 -9.82 4.06 16.09
C GLY A 79 -8.37 3.84 16.53
N GLY A 80 -7.49 4.80 16.22
CA GLY A 80 -6.05 4.75 16.49
C GLY A 80 -5.21 4.06 15.40
N MET A 81 -5.84 3.47 14.37
CA MET A 81 -5.13 3.06 13.16
C MET A 81 -5.15 4.19 12.13
N LEU A 82 -4.19 4.17 11.21
CA LEU A 82 -4.04 5.18 10.17
C LEU A 82 -4.13 4.50 8.80
N LEU A 83 -4.88 5.08 7.87
CA LEU A 83 -5.02 4.61 6.48
C LEU A 83 -4.39 5.63 5.55
N ALA A 84 -3.62 5.15 4.57
CA ALA A 84 -2.92 5.95 3.59
C ALA A 84 -2.94 5.30 2.20
N ARG A 85 -2.64 6.10 1.19
CA ARG A 85 -2.30 5.63 -0.15
C ARG A 85 -0.88 5.05 -0.14
N GLY A 86 -0.75 3.77 -0.49
CA GLY A 86 0.55 3.10 -0.57
C GLY A 86 1.38 3.54 -1.79
N HIS A 87 2.67 3.22 -1.80
CA HIS A 87 3.58 3.56 -2.91
C HIS A 87 3.58 2.49 -3.99
N ASN A 88 3.69 1.22 -3.61
CA ASN A 88 3.68 0.10 -4.55
C ASN A 88 2.42 -0.76 -4.41
N SER A 89 1.64 -0.49 -3.37
CA SER A 89 0.35 -1.09 -3.09
C SER A 89 -0.74 -0.01 -3.13
N PRO A 90 -1.99 -0.33 -3.53
CA PRO A 90 -3.07 0.64 -3.55
C PRO A 90 -3.37 1.25 -2.17
N PHE A 91 -3.32 0.46 -1.10
CA PHE A 91 -3.65 0.94 0.25
C PHE A 91 -2.68 0.43 1.31
N LEU A 92 -2.43 1.28 2.30
CA LEU A 92 -1.54 0.99 3.42
C LEU A 92 -2.23 1.37 4.72
N VAL A 93 -2.21 0.48 5.70
CA VAL A 93 -2.67 0.75 7.06
C VAL A 93 -1.52 0.62 8.04
N ALA A 94 -1.35 1.62 8.91
CA ALA A 94 -0.47 1.53 10.07
C ALA A 94 -1.26 1.30 11.35
N THR A 95 -0.69 0.51 12.25
CA THR A 95 -1.24 0.24 13.58
C THR A 95 -0.26 0.66 14.68
N PRO A 96 -0.17 1.98 14.98
CA PRO A 96 0.62 2.48 16.10
C PRO A 96 0.18 1.87 17.43
N ASP A 97 1.15 1.53 18.28
CA ASP A 97 0.99 0.97 19.63
C ASP A 97 0.17 -0.33 19.72
N ARG A 98 -0.07 -0.99 18.58
CA ARG A 98 -0.97 -2.16 18.50
C ARG A 98 -0.33 -3.41 17.90
N GLY A 99 0.88 -3.28 17.33
CA GLY A 99 1.71 -4.38 16.83
C GLY A 99 1.09 -5.24 15.72
N GLU A 100 1.83 -6.27 15.31
CA GLU A 100 1.47 -7.14 14.17
C GLU A 100 0.08 -7.77 14.29
N ARG A 101 -0.27 -8.29 15.47
CA ARG A 101 -1.54 -8.99 15.69
C ARG A 101 -2.75 -8.13 15.33
N SER A 102 -2.66 -6.82 15.57
CA SER A 102 -3.75 -5.89 15.27
C SER A 102 -3.83 -5.58 13.78
N ALA A 103 -2.69 -5.38 13.11
CA ALA A 103 -2.61 -5.25 11.66
C ALA A 103 -3.17 -6.49 10.95
N THR A 104 -2.76 -7.69 11.38
CA THR A 104 -3.24 -8.98 10.88
C THR A 104 -4.76 -9.14 11.02
N ARG A 105 -5.32 -8.85 12.21
CA ARG A 105 -6.78 -8.94 12.41
C ARG A 105 -7.54 -7.98 11.52
N TYR A 106 -7.05 -6.75 11.37
CA TYR A 106 -7.66 -5.77 10.49
C TYR A 106 -7.59 -6.23 9.03
N ALA A 107 -6.43 -6.71 8.58
CA ALA A 107 -6.25 -7.21 7.22
C ALA A 107 -7.20 -8.36 6.89
N LEU A 108 -7.31 -9.37 7.76
CA LEU A 108 -8.28 -10.48 7.58
C LEU A 108 -9.71 -9.98 7.52
N ARG A 109 -10.07 -9.00 8.35
CA ARG A 109 -11.41 -8.41 8.32
C ARG A 109 -11.67 -7.70 7.00
N ALA A 110 -10.73 -6.87 6.53
CA ALA A 110 -10.87 -6.15 5.28
C ALA A 110 -10.96 -7.09 4.06
N ILE A 111 -10.15 -8.16 4.03
CA ILE A 111 -10.23 -9.21 3.00
C ILE A 111 -11.63 -9.87 3.00
N ARG A 112 -12.13 -10.23 4.18
CA ARG A 112 -13.47 -10.81 4.33
C ARG A 112 -14.59 -9.85 3.93
N GLU A 113 -14.46 -8.57 4.29
CA GLU A 113 -15.47 -7.55 3.99
C GLU A 113 -15.52 -7.26 2.48
N ALA A 114 -14.36 -7.15 1.84
CA ALA A 114 -14.23 -7.02 0.39
C ALA A 114 -14.90 -8.19 -0.36
N SER A 115 -14.59 -9.42 0.05
CA SER A 115 -15.09 -10.64 -0.61
C SER A 115 -16.57 -10.95 -0.34
N ALA A 116 -17.15 -10.40 0.72
CA ALA A 116 -18.53 -10.70 1.10
C ALA A 116 -19.60 -9.90 0.33
N GLY A 117 -19.20 -8.92 -0.48
CA GLY A 117 -20.13 -8.01 -1.12
C GLY A 117 -19.67 -7.50 -2.48
N PHE A 118 -20.58 -6.78 -3.12
CA PHE A 118 -20.28 -5.96 -4.27
C PHE A 118 -20.08 -4.52 -3.79
N LEU A 119 -19.15 -3.82 -4.44
CA LEU A 119 -19.02 -2.39 -4.27
C LEU A 119 -20.26 -1.66 -4.84
N PRO A 120 -20.53 -0.41 -4.45
CA PRO A 120 -21.61 0.40 -5.04
C PRO A 120 -21.62 0.42 -6.57
N SER A 121 -20.45 0.37 -7.20
CA SER A 121 -20.27 0.24 -8.64
C SER A 121 -20.73 -1.11 -9.24
N GLY A 122 -21.06 -2.10 -8.41
CA GLY A 122 -21.43 -3.46 -8.81
C GLY A 122 -20.23 -4.40 -9.02
N TYR A 123 -19.00 -3.98 -8.73
CA TYR A 123 -17.82 -4.83 -8.86
C TYR A 123 -17.69 -5.79 -7.68
N ALA A 124 -17.40 -7.05 -7.98
CA ALA A 124 -16.91 -7.99 -6.98
C ALA A 124 -15.48 -7.60 -6.62
N LEU A 125 -15.21 -7.42 -5.33
CA LEU A 125 -13.88 -7.05 -4.86
C LEU A 125 -13.22 -8.23 -4.16
N SER A 126 -11.95 -8.45 -4.47
CA SER A 126 -11.08 -9.30 -3.67
C SER A 126 -9.80 -8.54 -3.37
N LEU A 127 -9.34 -8.67 -2.13
CA LEU A 127 -8.11 -8.07 -1.64
C LEU A 127 -7.17 -9.15 -1.16
N SER A 128 -5.89 -8.94 -1.40
CA SER A 128 -4.81 -9.65 -0.73
C SER A 128 -4.02 -8.67 0.13
N ALA A 129 -3.40 -9.14 1.21
CA ALA A 129 -2.66 -8.28 2.10
C ALA A 129 -1.33 -8.88 2.56
N GLY A 130 -0.42 -7.99 2.91
CA GLY A 130 0.88 -8.30 3.48
C GLY A 130 1.10 -7.50 4.75
N VAL A 131 1.64 -8.13 5.80
CA VAL A 131 1.87 -7.47 7.09
C VAL A 131 3.34 -7.54 7.48
N ALA A 132 3.87 -6.41 7.98
CA ALA A 132 5.22 -6.33 8.53
C ALA A 132 5.27 -5.39 9.73
N THR A 133 6.19 -5.65 10.65
CA THR A 133 6.42 -4.82 11.84
C THR A 133 7.67 -3.98 11.68
N ALA A 134 7.62 -2.71 12.04
CA ALA A 134 8.80 -1.86 12.09
C ALA A 134 9.67 -2.23 13.30
N THR A 135 10.93 -2.55 13.03
CA THR A 135 11.94 -2.85 14.05
C THR A 135 12.72 -1.62 14.50
N GLU A 136 12.62 -0.52 13.75
CA GLU A 136 13.31 0.74 14.02
C GLU A 136 12.40 1.94 13.66
N PHE A 137 12.31 2.92 14.57
CA PHE A 137 11.52 4.15 14.38
C PHE A 137 12.35 5.28 13.75
N SER A 138 12.98 4.96 12.62
CA SER A 138 13.63 5.93 11.75
C SER A 138 12.90 5.97 10.41
N LEU A 139 13.14 7.03 9.62
CA LEU A 139 12.60 7.12 8.26
C LEU A 139 12.95 5.87 7.43
N ILE A 140 14.18 5.37 7.57
CA ILE A 140 14.64 4.17 6.86
C ILE A 140 13.94 2.93 7.39
N GLY A 141 13.85 2.76 8.72
CA GLY A 141 13.19 1.61 9.34
C GLY A 141 11.71 1.48 8.97
N LEU A 142 10.97 2.59 9.02
CA LEU A 142 9.55 2.63 8.65
C LEU A 142 9.35 2.35 7.15
N ARG A 143 10.16 2.96 6.27
CA ARG A 143 10.12 2.66 4.83
C ARG A 143 10.43 1.21 4.52
N SER A 144 11.40 0.62 5.23
CA SER A 144 11.75 -0.79 5.07
C SER A 144 10.57 -1.69 5.46
N ALA A 145 9.93 -1.43 6.59
CA ALA A 145 8.75 -2.20 7.03
C ALA A 145 7.58 -2.09 6.04
N ILE A 146 7.30 -0.89 5.51
CA ILE A 146 6.30 -0.69 4.46
C ILE A 146 6.66 -1.51 3.22
N CYS A 147 7.90 -1.43 2.74
CA CYS A 147 8.34 -2.19 1.58
C CYS A 147 8.18 -3.71 1.78
N VAL A 148 8.49 -4.22 2.97
CA VAL A 148 8.27 -5.64 3.30
C VAL A 148 6.78 -5.98 3.28
N ALA A 149 5.92 -5.16 3.89
CA ALA A 149 4.47 -5.37 3.85
C ALA A 149 3.94 -5.40 2.40
N GLU A 150 4.36 -4.46 1.56
CA GLU A 150 3.98 -4.39 0.14
C GLU A 150 4.44 -5.64 -0.64
N CYS A 151 5.66 -6.10 -0.40
CA CYS A 151 6.15 -7.35 -1.00
C CYS A 151 5.31 -8.57 -0.59
N GLN A 152 4.95 -8.68 0.70
CA GLN A 152 4.11 -9.78 1.17
C GLN A 152 2.71 -9.68 0.56
N ALA A 153 2.16 -8.47 0.36
CA ALA A 153 0.86 -8.29 -0.27
C ALA A 153 0.85 -8.76 -1.73
N LYS A 154 1.91 -8.44 -2.48
CA LYS A 154 2.10 -8.92 -3.86
C LYS A 154 2.22 -10.45 -3.92
N ARG A 155 2.96 -11.06 -2.99
CA ARG A 155 3.06 -12.53 -2.88
C ARG A 155 1.72 -13.17 -2.52
N ALA A 156 0.96 -12.57 -1.61
CA ALA A 156 -0.38 -13.00 -1.26
C ALA A 156 -1.32 -12.96 -2.49
N ARG A 157 -1.28 -11.87 -3.28
CA ARG A 157 -2.03 -11.80 -4.54
C ARG A 157 -1.64 -12.91 -5.51
N ALA A 158 -0.35 -13.20 -5.63
CA ALA A 158 0.17 -14.22 -6.54
C ALA A 158 -0.27 -15.66 -6.21
N THR A 159 -0.79 -15.94 -5.00
CA THR A 159 -1.32 -17.26 -4.64
C THR A 159 -2.78 -17.50 -5.08
N GLY A 160 -3.34 -16.61 -5.91
CA GLY A 160 -4.72 -16.70 -6.39
C GLY A 160 -5.69 -15.70 -5.77
N GLY A 161 -5.18 -14.70 -5.03
CA GLY A 161 -5.98 -13.65 -4.39
C GLY A 161 -6.59 -14.06 -3.03
N GLY A 162 -7.22 -13.11 -2.35
CA GLY A 162 -7.95 -13.33 -1.10
C GLY A 162 -7.07 -13.80 0.07
N ALA A 163 -5.76 -13.59 -0.02
CA ALA A 163 -4.79 -14.17 0.90
C ALA A 163 -4.14 -13.11 1.81
N LEU A 164 -3.58 -13.58 2.93
CA LEU A 164 -2.77 -12.77 3.82
C LEU A 164 -1.38 -13.41 3.97
N MET A 165 -0.32 -12.63 3.79
CA MET A 165 1.04 -13.05 4.11
C MET A 165 1.64 -12.20 5.23
N LEU A 166 2.31 -12.86 6.16
CA LEU A 166 3.05 -12.23 7.25
C LEU A 166 4.53 -12.20 6.90
N ASP A 167 5.26 -11.22 7.43
CA ASP A 167 6.71 -11.23 7.33
C ASP A 167 7.31 -12.45 8.04
N SER A 168 7.94 -13.33 7.27
CA SER A 168 8.69 -14.49 7.76
C SER A 168 10.17 -14.18 8.06
N GLY A 169 10.56 -12.91 8.08
CA GLY A 169 11.96 -12.46 8.18
C GLY A 169 12.66 -12.38 6.82
N THR A 170 11.91 -12.30 5.73
CA THR A 170 12.50 -12.20 4.38
C THR A 170 12.79 -10.74 4.08
N ARG A 171 14.08 -10.37 3.93
CA ARG A 171 14.45 -9.01 3.52
C ARG A 171 13.93 -8.75 2.10
N CYS A 172 13.02 -7.78 1.96
CA CYS A 172 12.71 -7.26 0.65
C CYS A 172 13.75 -6.22 0.24
N VAL A 173 14.32 -6.37 -0.94
CA VAL A 173 15.16 -5.34 -1.54
C VAL A 173 14.20 -4.36 -2.21
N PRO A 174 14.15 -3.08 -1.78
CA PRO A 174 13.31 -2.11 -2.45
C PRO A 174 13.78 -1.96 -3.90
N ALA A 175 12.92 -2.28 -4.85
CA ALA A 175 13.08 -1.72 -6.19
C ALA A 175 13.07 -0.19 -6.03
N THR A 176 14.01 0.49 -6.68
CA THR A 176 14.11 1.95 -6.70
C THR A 176 12.72 2.56 -6.84
N PHE A 177 12.36 3.44 -5.89
CA PHE A 177 11.03 4.04 -5.72
C PHE A 177 10.53 4.68 -7.02
N GLY A 178 9.80 3.90 -7.82
CA GLY A 178 9.02 4.39 -8.94
C GLY A 178 7.65 4.82 -8.44
N SER A 179 7.17 5.96 -8.94
CA SER A 179 5.79 6.38 -8.75
C SER A 179 4.83 5.26 -9.18
N PHE A 180 3.83 4.94 -8.35
CA PHE A 180 2.69 4.14 -8.78
C PHE A 180 2.03 4.83 -9.97
N ASP A 181 2.16 4.26 -11.16
CA ASP A 181 1.34 4.66 -12.29
C ASP A 181 0.08 3.78 -12.29
N PRO A 182 -1.11 4.32 -11.92
CA PRO A 182 -2.36 3.56 -11.96
C PRO A 182 -2.75 3.09 -13.37
N LEU A 183 -2.06 3.56 -14.41
CA LEU A 183 -2.30 3.26 -15.83
C LEU A 183 -1.04 2.75 -16.56
N GLY A 184 0.07 2.50 -15.85
CA GLY A 184 1.38 2.24 -16.43
C GLY A 184 1.69 0.75 -16.58
N GLN A 185 2.14 0.38 -17.78
CA GLN A 185 2.54 -0.97 -18.19
C GLN A 185 3.50 -1.62 -17.17
N GLU A 186 3.26 -2.89 -16.84
CA GLU A 186 4.23 -3.68 -16.07
C GLU A 186 5.61 -3.56 -16.73
N PRO A 187 6.69 -3.31 -15.97
CA PRO A 187 8.03 -3.44 -16.52
C PRO A 187 8.18 -4.88 -17.00
N GLU A 188 8.48 -5.06 -18.29
CA GLU A 188 8.83 -6.36 -18.86
C GLU A 188 9.86 -7.02 -17.93
N ALA A 189 9.50 -8.16 -17.38
CA ALA A 189 10.42 -8.96 -16.59
C ALA A 189 11.55 -9.40 -17.53
N ASP A 190 12.73 -8.79 -17.39
CA ASP A 190 13.96 -9.27 -18.02
C ASP A 190 14.22 -10.71 -17.55
N THR A 191 13.77 -11.66 -18.37
CA THR A 191 14.17 -13.06 -18.32
C THR A 191 15.66 -13.15 -18.59
N ALA A 192 16.46 -13.24 -17.52
CA ALA A 192 17.88 -13.58 -17.62
C ALA A 192 18.33 -14.46 -16.46
N TRP A 193 17.76 -15.68 -16.36
CA TRP A 193 18.38 -16.79 -15.60
C TRP A 193 18.32 -18.06 -16.44
N ALA A 194 19.30 -18.20 -17.35
CA ALA A 194 19.76 -19.47 -17.88
C ALA A 194 21.18 -19.29 -18.43
N SER A 195 22.20 -19.59 -17.61
CA SER A 195 23.50 -20.19 -17.96
C SER A 195 24.27 -20.49 -16.69
#